data_AF-A0A2C5ZKJ7-F1
#
_entry.id   AF-A0A2C5ZKJ7-F1
#
_cell.length_a   1.000
_cell.length_b   1.000
_cell.length_c   1.000
_cell.angle_alpha   90.00
_cell.angle_beta   90.00
_cell.angle_gamma   90.00
#
_symmetry.space_group_name_H-M   'P 1'
#
loop_
_entity.id
_entity.type
_entity.pdbx_description
1 polymer ?
#
loop_
_entity_poly.entity_id
_entity_poly.type
_entity_poly.pdbx_seq_one_letter_code
_entity_poly.pdbx_strand_id
1 'polypeptide(L)' 'MVENGKTVYYIFLRGDNMGGLEELMKDLNVSSFEELKAYIEAPEHQDEEIVKQLKEAFEIFNETEE' A
#
# COMPACT_ATOMS: atom_id res chain seq x y z
N MET A 1 5.60 -15.71 14.68
CA MET A 1 6.05 -15.47 13.30
C MET A 1 4.95 -14.73 12.58
N VAL A 2 4.71 -13.49 12.95
CA VAL A 2 3.95 -12.54 12.13
C VAL A 2 4.91 -11.36 11.94
N GLU A 3 4.51 -10.25 11.34
CA GLU A 3 5.18 -8.95 11.52
C GLU A 3 6.20 -8.47 10.47
N ASN A 4 6.29 -9.05 9.26
CA ASN A 4 6.81 -8.24 8.15
C ASN A 4 5.68 -7.38 7.55
N GLY A 5 4.67 -7.99 6.94
CA GLY A 5 3.59 -7.20 6.34
C GLY A 5 2.68 -6.48 7.36
N LYS A 6 2.50 -7.03 8.57
CA LYS A 6 1.68 -6.40 9.62
C LYS A 6 2.32 -5.12 10.17
N THR A 7 3.66 -5.05 10.11
CA THR A 7 4.45 -3.88 10.47
C THR A 7 4.45 -2.85 9.36
N VAL A 8 4.52 -3.26 8.09
CA VAL A 8 4.32 -2.36 6.93
C VAL A 8 2.94 -1.72 7.01
N TYR A 9 1.89 -2.49 7.25
CA TYR A 9 0.54 -1.96 7.52
C TYR A 9 0.50 -0.95 8.68
N TYR A 10 1.14 -1.28 9.81
CA TYR A 10 1.19 -0.42 10.99
C TYR A 10 1.93 0.90 10.73
N ILE A 11 2.97 0.88 9.89
CA ILE A 11 3.76 2.06 9.53
C ILE A 11 3.01 2.92 8.51
N PHE A 12 2.31 2.35 7.53
CA PHE A 12 1.67 3.12 6.46
C PHE A 12 0.27 3.68 6.80
N LEU A 13 -0.55 2.95 7.58
CA LEU A 13 -1.99 3.27 7.71
C LEU A 13 -2.46 3.65 9.12
N ARG A 14 -1.75 3.26 10.19
CA ARG A 14 -2.16 3.55 11.57
C ARG A 14 -1.49 4.83 12.12
N GLY A 15 -1.96 5.98 11.64
CA GLY A 15 -2.01 7.22 12.42
C GLY A 15 -0.74 8.08 12.59
N ASP A 16 0.48 7.58 12.35
CA ASP A 16 1.71 8.39 12.46
C ASP A 16 2.34 8.77 11.10
N ASN A 17 1.78 8.26 9.99
CA ASN A 17 2.42 8.31 8.66
C ASN A 17 1.43 8.51 7.50
N MET A 18 0.30 9.20 7.74
CA MET A 18 -0.60 9.63 6.64
C MET A 18 0.17 10.42 5.56
N GLY A 19 1.21 11.15 5.96
CA GLY A 19 2.11 11.83 5.03
C GLY A 19 2.89 10.88 4.10
N GLY A 20 3.30 9.71 4.57
CA GLY A 20 4.03 8.73 3.75
C GLY A 20 3.18 8.14 2.64
N LEU A 21 1.89 7.87 2.91
CA LEU A 21 0.94 7.46 1.87
C LEU A 21 0.64 8.61 0.91
N GLU A 22 0.43 9.83 1.39
CA GLU A 22 0.19 10.99 0.53
C GLU A 22 1.39 11.35 -0.36
N GLU A 23 2.63 11.22 0.15
CA GLU A 23 3.84 11.41 -0.63
C GLU A 23 4.01 10.30 -1.68
N LEU A 24 3.73 9.05 -1.30
CA LEU A 24 3.73 7.94 -2.24
C LEU A 24 2.68 8.14 -3.34
N MET A 25 1.48 8.59 -2.99
CA MET A 25 0.43 8.89 -3.94
C MET A 25 0.85 10.02 -4.90
N LYS A 26 1.55 11.05 -4.42
CA LYS A 26 2.14 12.09 -5.28
C LYS A 26 3.24 11.56 -6.19
N ASP A 27 4.13 10.70 -5.69
CA ASP A 27 5.25 10.12 -6.45
C ASP A 27 4.73 9.21 -7.57
N LEU A 28 3.70 8.41 -7.28
CA LEU A 28 2.98 7.57 -8.23
C LEU A 28 1.96 8.35 -9.08
N ASN A 29 1.83 9.66 -8.86
CA ASN A 29 0.90 10.56 -9.54
C ASN A 29 -0.57 10.08 -9.52
N VAL A 30 -1.00 9.52 -8.39
CA VAL A 30 -2.38 9.11 -8.11
C VAL A 30 -3.02 10.05 -7.09
N SER A 31 -4.30 10.37 -7.27
CA SER A 31 -5.00 11.35 -6.43
C SER A 31 -5.96 10.71 -5.43
N SER A 32 -6.19 9.40 -5.53
CA SER A 32 -7.13 8.67 -4.66
C SER A 32 -6.68 7.24 -4.40
N PHE A 33 -7.18 6.65 -3.31
CA PHE A 33 -6.89 5.27 -2.94
C PHE A 33 -7.37 4.27 -4.01
N GLU A 34 -8.48 4.57 -4.70
CA GLU A 34 -8.95 3.79 -5.85
C GLU A 34 -7.97 3.83 -7.02
N GLU A 35 -7.35 4.98 -7.30
CA GLU A 35 -6.33 5.10 -8.34
C GLU A 35 -5.03 4.39 -7.94
N LEU A 36 -4.64 4.48 -6.66
CA LEU A 36 -3.51 3.72 -6.13
C LEU A 36 -3.75 2.22 -6.27
N LYS A 37 -4.96 1.75 -5.95
CA LYS A 37 -5.35 0.35 -6.14
C LYS A 37 -5.29 -0.04 -7.62
N ALA A 38 -5.85 0.78 -8.51
CA ALA A 38 -5.78 0.53 -9.95
C ALA A 38 -4.33 0.49 -10.48
N TYR A 39 -3.45 1.35 -9.96
CA TYR A 39 -2.02 1.35 -10.26
C TYR A 39 -1.34 0.05 -9.80
N ILE A 40 -1.65 -0.41 -8.58
CA ILE A 40 -1.14 -1.68 -8.01
C ILE A 40 -1.70 -2.89 -8.77
N GLU A 41 -2.91 -2.83 -9.32
CA GLU A 41 -3.54 -3.92 -10.07
C GLU A 41 -3.16 -3.92 -11.56
N ALA A 42 -2.60 -2.83 -12.07
CA ALA A 42 -2.19 -2.73 -13.46
C ALA A 42 -1.04 -3.72 -13.76
N PRO A 43 -1.12 -4.49 -14.87
CA PRO A 43 -0.08 -5.45 -15.23
C PRO A 43 1.27 -4.79 -15.52
N GLU A 44 1.26 -3.53 -15.95
CA GLU A 44 2.43 -2.74 -16.32
C GLU A 44 3.35 -2.41 -15.13
N HIS A 45 2.80 -2.40 -13.92
CA HIS A 45 3.51 -2.01 -12.68
C HIS A 45 3.81 -3.21 -11.76
N GLN A 46 3.42 -4.45 -12.12
CA GLN A 46 3.58 -5.63 -11.24
C GLN A 46 5.03 -5.97 -10.89
N ASP A 47 5.98 -5.60 -11.76
CA ASP A 47 7.39 -5.86 -11.53
C ASP A 47 8.01 -4.88 -10.53
N GLU A 48 7.36 -3.72 -10.31
CA GLU A 48 7.85 -2.67 -9.42
C GLU A 48 7.87 -3.14 -7.97
N GLU A 49 8.98 -2.88 -7.28
CA GLU A 49 9.15 -3.29 -5.88
C GLU A 49 8.14 -2.61 -4.96
N ILE A 50 7.76 -1.37 -5.28
CA ILE A 50 6.74 -0.62 -4.54
C ILE A 50 5.35 -1.25 -4.67
N VAL A 51 4.99 -1.76 -5.84
CA VAL A 51 3.71 -2.43 -6.07
C VAL A 51 3.63 -3.74 -5.28
N LYS A 52 4.73 -4.48 -5.18
CA LYS A 52 4.80 -5.70 -4.35
C LYS A 52 4.58 -5.38 -2.87
N GLN A 53 5.28 -4.38 -2.34
CA GLN A 53 5.13 -3.95 -0.95
C GLN A 53 3.71 -3.43 -0.65
N LEU A 54 3.14 -2.66 -1.57
CA LEU A 54 1.77 -2.18 -1.44
C LEU A 54 0.78 -3.36 -1.43
N LYS A 55 0.88 -4.29 -2.39
CA LYS A 55 0.00 -5.47 -2.46
C LYS A 55 0.01 -6.27 -1.16
N GLU A 56 1.19 -6.53 -0.59
CA GLU A 56 1.32 -7.19 0.72
C GLU A 56 0.63 -6.39 1.84
N ALA A 57 0.76 -5.05 1.84
CA ALA A 57 0.09 -4.21 2.82
C ALA A 57 -1.45 -4.22 2.68
N PHE A 58 -1.97 -4.26 1.44
CA PHE A 58 -3.39 -4.34 1.13
C PHE A 58 -4.00 -5.70 1.50
N GLU A 59 -3.31 -6.81 1.25
CA GLU A 59 -3.78 -8.15 1.63
C GLU A 59 -3.99 -8.27 3.15
N ILE A 60 -3.10 -7.65 3.92
CA ILE A 60 -3.18 -7.65 5.38
C ILE A 60 -4.31 -6.78 5.91
N PHE A 61 -4.60 -5.66 5.24
CA PHE A 61 -5.78 -4.86 5.56
C PHE A 61 -7.06 -5.69 5.42
N ASN A 62 -7.19 -6.44 4.33
CA ASN A 62 -8.36 -7.28 4.08
C ASN A 62 -8.49 -8.44 5.09
N GLU A 63 -7.37 -9.02 5.54
CA GLU A 63 -7.35 -10.08 6.55
C GLU A 63 -7.71 -9.58 7.97
N THR A 64 -7.67 -8.26 8.21
CA THR A 64 -7.96 -7.67 9.53
C THR A 64 -9.42 -7.18 9.65
N GLU A 65 -10.19 -7.14 8.56
CA GLU A 65 -11.62 -6.79 8.55
C GLU A 65 -12.58 -8.00 8.68
N GLU A 66 -12.08 -9.23 8.87
CA GLU A 66 -12.89 -10.42 9.23
C GLU A 66 -12.89 -10.75 10.73
#